data_AF-A0A7J6EC20-F1
#
_entry.id   AF-A0A7J6EC20-F1
#
_cell.length_a   1.000
_cell.length_b   1.000
_cell.length_c   1.000
_cell.angle_alpha   90.00
_cell.angle_beta   90.00
_cell.angle_gamma   90.00
#
_symmetry.space_group_name_H-M   'P 1'
#
loop_
_entity.id
_entity.type
_entity.pdbx_description
1 polymer ?
#
loop_
_entity_poly.entity_id
_entity_poly.type
_entity_poly.pdbx_seq_one_letter_code
_entity_poly.pdbx_strand_id
1 'polypeptide(L)'
;MEETFVPFRGIKNDLRGRLLCYKQDWTGGLRAGIRILAPTTYIFFASAIPVISFGEQLERDTNGALTAVQTLASTALCGIIHSVVGGQPLLILGVAEPTVLMYTFMFNFAKDRKDLGQELFLAWTGWVCVWTSLLLFLLAILGACSIINRFTRLAGELFGMLIAMLFMQQAIR
;
A
#
# COMPACT_ATOMS: atom_id res chain seq x y z
N MET A 1 7.74 26.49 14.56
CA MET A 1 6.53 27.29 14.24
C MET A 1 5.36 26.38 14.54
N GLU A 2 4.61 26.65 15.61
CA GLU A 2 3.33 25.96 15.86
C GLU A 2 2.42 26.31 14.69
N GLU A 3 2.31 25.39 13.72
CA GLU A 3 1.35 25.56 12.64
C GLU A 3 -0.04 25.49 13.28
N THR A 4 -0.72 26.63 13.33
CA THR A 4 -2.16 26.68 13.60
C THR A 4 -2.82 25.66 12.70
N PHE A 5 -3.42 24.66 13.34
CA PHE A 5 -4.09 23.56 12.70
C PHE A 5 -5.24 24.10 11.86
N VAL A 6 -5.09 24.08 10.53
CA VAL A 6 -6.15 24.42 9.60
C VAL A 6 -6.53 23.15 8.86
N PRO A 7 -7.76 22.62 9.06
CA PRO A 7 -8.18 21.42 8.36
C PRO A 7 -8.10 21.63 6.84
N PHE A 8 -7.78 20.57 6.10
CA PHE A 8 -7.63 20.57 4.62
C PHE A 8 -6.44 21.36 4.04
N ARG A 9 -5.68 22.11 4.84
CA ARG A 9 -4.55 22.90 4.32
C ARG A 9 -3.47 22.04 3.65
N GLY A 10 -3.14 20.89 4.26
CA GLY A 10 -2.19 19.92 3.70
C GLY A 10 -2.63 19.41 2.33
N ILE A 11 -3.87 18.90 2.24
CA ILE A 11 -4.46 18.36 1.01
C ILE A 11 -4.45 19.40 -0.12
N LYS A 12 -4.79 20.66 0.19
CA LYS A 12 -4.79 21.74 -0.81
C LYS A 12 -3.38 22.03 -1.34
N ASN A 13 -2.38 22.02 -0.47
CA ASN A 13 -0.99 22.26 -0.86
C ASN A 13 -0.46 21.11 -1.72
N ASP A 14 -0.74 19.86 -1.34
CA ASP A 14 -0.32 18.67 -2.08
C ASP A 14 -0.94 18.65 -3.48
N LEU A 15 -2.24 18.94 -3.58
CA LEU A 15 -2.94 19.02 -4.87
C LEU A 15 -2.35 20.12 -5.75
N ARG A 16 -2.10 21.31 -5.19
CA ARG A 16 -1.50 22.42 -5.95
C ARG A 16 -0.10 22.06 -6.44
N GLY A 17 0.73 21.42 -5.62
CA GLY A 17 2.05 20.95 -6.02
C GLY A 17 1.99 19.93 -7.15
N ARG A 18 1.09 18.94 -7.05
CA ARG A 18 0.95 17.88 -8.06
C ARG A 18 0.45 18.42 -9.40
N LEU A 19 -0.54 19.31 -9.39
CA LEU A 19 -1.15 19.85 -10.61
C LEU A 19 -0.16 20.60 -11.51
N LEU A 20 0.84 21.27 -10.91
CA LEU A 20 1.87 22.00 -11.67
C LEU A 20 2.75 21.06 -12.49
N CYS A 21 3.10 19.89 -11.94
CA CYS A 21 3.97 18.91 -12.59
C CYS A 21 3.19 17.92 -13.46
N TYR A 22 1.89 17.71 -13.22
CA TYR A 22 1.11 16.65 -13.85
C TYR A 22 1.16 16.69 -15.38
N LYS A 23 0.99 17.88 -15.98
CA LYS A 23 1.07 18.04 -17.45
C LYS A 23 2.47 17.69 -17.97
N GLN A 24 3.51 18.06 -17.24
CA GLN A 24 4.89 17.78 -17.63
C GLN A 24 5.16 16.28 -17.63
N ASP A 25 4.69 15.53 -16.64
CA ASP A 25 4.91 14.09 -16.53
C ASP A 25 4.40 13.32 -17.76
N TRP A 26 3.19 13.62 -18.23
CA TRP A 26 2.64 13.00 -19.44
C TRP A 26 3.44 13.36 -20.69
N THR A 27 3.78 14.63 -20.86
CA THR A 27 4.58 15.07 -22.01
C THR A 27 6.01 14.51 -21.99
N GLY A 28 6.61 14.38 -20.80
CA GLY A 28 7.93 13.82 -20.59
C GLY A 28 7.96 12.31 -20.82
N GLY A 29 6.94 11.60 -20.31
CA GLY A 29 6.77 10.16 -20.51
C GLY A 29 6.62 9.80 -21.98
N LEU A 30 5.81 10.55 -22.74
CA LEU A 30 5.67 10.33 -24.19
C LEU A 30 6.97 10.63 -24.96
N ARG A 31 7.75 11.63 -24.54
CA ARG A 31 9.05 11.96 -25.16
C ARG A 31 10.14 10.94 -24.85
N ALA A 32 10.06 10.22 -23.72
CA ALA A 32 11.02 9.18 -23.38
C ALA A 32 10.99 7.99 -24.38
N GLY A 33 9.89 7.83 -25.10
CA GLY A 33 9.74 6.81 -26.15
C GLY A 33 10.01 5.41 -25.61
N ILE A 34 10.83 4.64 -26.33
CA ILE A 34 11.14 3.22 -26.02
C ILE A 34 11.99 3.07 -24.75
N ARG A 35 12.70 4.12 -24.30
CA ARG A 35 13.61 4.03 -23.14
C ARG A 35 12.87 3.70 -21.83
N ILE A 36 11.57 3.99 -21.75
CA ILE A 36 10.75 3.67 -20.57
C ILE A 36 10.49 2.17 -20.42
N LEU A 37 10.60 1.39 -21.51
CA LEU A 37 10.29 -0.04 -21.51
C LEU A 37 11.21 -0.86 -20.60
N ALA A 38 12.49 -0.49 -20.52
CA ALA A 38 13.45 -1.21 -19.69
C ALA A 38 13.13 -1.04 -18.18
N PRO A 39 12.97 0.19 -17.65
CA PRO A 39 12.50 0.40 -16.28
C PRO A 39 11.13 -0.22 -15.99
N THR A 40 10.15 -0.10 -16.90
CA THR A 40 8.81 -0.67 -16.66
C THR A 40 8.86 -2.19 -16.57
N THR A 41 9.64 -2.85 -17.42
CA THR A 41 9.79 -4.30 -17.40
C THR A 41 10.50 -4.77 -16.12
N TYR A 42 11.56 -4.06 -15.71
CA TYR A 42 12.25 -4.37 -14.47
C TYR A 42 11.34 -4.23 -13.25
N ILE A 43 10.64 -3.10 -13.12
CA ILE A 43 9.73 -2.85 -12.00
C ILE A 43 8.53 -3.80 -12.02
N PHE A 44 8.05 -4.19 -13.20
CA PHE A 44 6.99 -5.19 -13.32
C PHE A 44 7.39 -6.51 -12.66
N PHE A 45 8.55 -7.08 -13.00
CA PHE A 45 9.01 -8.32 -12.37
C PHE A 45 9.35 -8.13 -10.89
N ALA A 46 10.01 -7.02 -10.54
CA ALA A 46 10.34 -6.71 -9.15
C ALA A 46 9.10 -6.57 -8.26
N SER A 47 7.96 -6.14 -8.81
CA SER A 47 6.71 -5.97 -8.06
C SER A 47 5.80 -7.20 -8.13
N ALA A 48 5.80 -7.93 -9.25
CA ALA A 48 4.93 -9.08 -9.43
C ALA A 48 5.37 -10.30 -8.60
N ILE A 49 6.68 -10.57 -8.53
CA ILE A 49 7.21 -11.75 -7.80
C ILE A 49 6.83 -11.72 -6.31
N PRO A 50 7.06 -10.61 -5.56
CA PRO A 50 6.68 -10.55 -4.15
C PRO A 50 5.17 -10.65 -3.96
N VAL A 51 4.38 -10.03 -4.84
CA VAL A 51 2.92 -10.06 -4.74
C VAL A 51 2.37 -11.48 -4.97
N ILE A 52 2.94 -12.25 -5.89
CA ILE A 52 2.58 -13.67 -6.09
C ILE A 52 2.95 -14.48 -4.85
N SER A 53 4.16 -14.31 -4.33
CA SER A 53 4.64 -15.03 -3.14
C SER A 53 3.77 -14.73 -1.90
N PHE A 54 3.48 -13.46 -1.63
CA PHE A 54 2.60 -13.04 -0.54
C PHE A 54 1.15 -13.46 -0.77
N GLY A 55 0.71 -13.47 -2.03
CA GLY A 55 -0.62 -13.95 -2.41
C GLY A 55 -0.79 -15.45 -2.15
N GLU A 56 0.22 -16.26 -2.46
CA GLU A 56 0.24 -17.69 -2.14
C GLU A 56 0.30 -17.93 -0.63
N GLN A 57 1.09 -17.11 0.10
CA GLN A 57 1.11 -17.17 1.55
C GLN A 57 -0.27 -16.89 2.16
N LEU A 58 -0.97 -15.85 1.68
CA LEU A 58 -2.35 -15.55 2.08
C LEU A 58 -3.30 -16.71 1.76
N GLU A 59 -3.14 -17.36 0.61
CA GLU A 59 -3.97 -18.49 0.21
C GLU A 59 -3.83 -19.67 1.16
N ARG A 60 -2.59 -19.99 1.56
CA ARG A 60 -2.30 -21.05 2.54
C ARG A 60 -2.82 -20.68 3.94
N ASP A 61 -2.57 -19.45 4.38
CA ASP A 61 -2.91 -19.00 5.74
C ASP A 61 -4.42 -18.77 5.94
N THR A 62 -5.16 -18.46 4.86
CA THR A 62 -6.61 -18.17 4.90
C THR A 62 -7.48 -19.32 4.38
N ASN A 63 -6.94 -20.53 4.28
CA ASN A 63 -7.63 -21.72 3.75
C ASN A 63 -8.31 -21.47 2.39
N GLY A 64 -7.66 -20.73 1.49
CA GLY A 64 -8.18 -20.39 0.17
C GLY A 64 -9.24 -19.29 0.13
N ALA A 65 -9.52 -18.60 1.25
CA ALA A 65 -10.46 -17.48 1.26
C ALA A 65 -9.93 -16.25 0.49
N LEU A 66 -8.62 -16.00 0.57
CA LEU A 66 -7.91 -14.98 -0.21
C LEU A 66 -6.86 -15.64 -1.09
N THR A 67 -6.96 -15.46 -2.41
CA THR A 67 -6.05 -16.13 -3.36
C THR A 67 -4.97 -15.20 -3.90
N ALA A 68 -3.93 -15.79 -4.48
CA ALA A 68 -2.87 -15.03 -5.14
C ALA A 68 -3.40 -14.11 -6.27
N VAL A 69 -4.44 -14.56 -6.98
CA VAL A 69 -5.06 -13.79 -8.07
C VAL A 69 -5.78 -12.54 -7.54
N GLN A 70 -6.47 -12.64 -6.40
CA GLN A 70 -7.13 -11.48 -5.79
C GLN A 70 -6.10 -10.45 -5.30
N THR A 71 -4.98 -10.92 -4.76
CA THR A 71 -3.87 -10.07 -4.30
C THR A 71 -3.22 -9.33 -5.49
N LEU A 72 -3.02 -10.02 -6.61
CA LEU A 72 -2.56 -9.44 -7.87
C LEU A 72 -3.54 -8.40 -8.42
N ALA A 73 -4.83 -8.74 -8.47
CA ALA A 73 -5.87 -7.84 -8.96
C ALA A 73 -5.95 -6.55 -8.12
N SER A 74 -5.88 -6.68 -6.79
CA SER A 74 -5.86 -5.55 -5.86
C SER A 74 -4.65 -4.63 -6.12
N THR A 75 -3.45 -5.21 -6.25
CA THR A 75 -2.23 -4.45 -6.51
C THR A 75 -2.27 -3.74 -7.86
N ALA A 76 -2.75 -4.42 -8.91
CA ALA A 76 -2.86 -3.86 -10.25
C ALA A 76 -3.85 -2.69 -10.31
N LEU A 77 -5.07 -2.87 -9.77
CA LEU A 77 -6.11 -1.84 -9.78
C LEU A 77 -5.67 -0.63 -8.96
N CYS A 78 -5.18 -0.84 -7.75
CA CYS A 78 -4.73 0.25 -6.88
C CYS A 78 -3.49 0.94 -7.47
N GLY A 79 -2.57 0.22 -8.12
CA GLY A 79 -1.42 0.79 -8.81
C GLY A 79 -1.80 1.68 -9.99
N ILE A 80 -2.79 1.28 -10.81
CA ILE A 80 -3.30 2.12 -11.90
C ILE A 80 -3.95 3.38 -11.34
N ILE A 81 -4.83 3.26 -10.35
CA ILE A 81 -5.49 4.41 -9.71
C ILE A 81 -4.45 5.35 -9.09
N HIS A 82 -3.45 4.82 -8.37
CA HIS A 82 -2.41 5.62 -7.74
C HIS A 82 -1.48 6.28 -8.76
N SER A 83 -1.15 5.64 -9.88
CA SER A 83 -0.31 6.26 -10.91
C SER A 83 -1.01 7.45 -11.60
N VAL A 84 -2.35 7.40 -11.73
CA VAL A 84 -3.13 8.48 -12.37
C VAL A 84 -3.47 9.60 -11.38
N VAL A 85 -3.87 9.27 -10.15
CA VAL A 85 -4.43 10.23 -9.18
C VAL A 85 -3.46 10.55 -8.03
N GLY A 86 -2.43 9.75 -7.82
CA GLY A 86 -1.51 9.85 -6.69
C GLY A 86 -0.64 11.11 -6.70
N GLY A 87 -0.25 11.52 -5.49
CA GLY A 87 0.62 12.66 -5.25
C GLY A 87 2.10 12.41 -5.58
N GLN A 88 2.54 11.14 -5.62
CA GLN A 88 3.92 10.75 -5.85
C GLN A 88 4.00 9.60 -6.88
N PRO A 89 4.21 9.88 -8.18
CA PRO A 89 4.18 8.85 -9.23
C PRO A 89 5.34 7.84 -9.17
N LEU A 90 6.42 8.14 -8.43
CA LEU A 90 7.53 7.21 -8.21
C LEU A 90 7.26 6.16 -7.13
N LEU A 91 6.15 6.28 -6.39
CA LEU A 91 5.78 5.33 -5.35
C LEU A 91 5.27 4.04 -5.99
N ILE A 92 5.92 2.92 -5.67
CA ILE A 92 5.48 1.58 -6.08
C ILE A 92 4.51 1.06 -5.03
N LEU A 93 3.24 0.91 -5.42
CA LEU A 93 2.22 0.35 -4.56
C LEU A 93 2.27 -1.18 -4.64
N GLY A 94 2.28 -1.84 -3.48
CA GLY A 94 2.30 -3.29 -3.40
C GLY A 94 1.83 -3.80 -2.05
N VAL A 95 1.68 -5.12 -1.96
CA VAL A 95 1.40 -5.80 -0.69
C VAL A 95 2.72 -6.04 0.02
N ALA A 96 2.79 -5.64 1.27
CA ALA A 96 3.91 -5.90 2.15
C ALA A 96 3.55 -6.95 3.19
N GLU A 97 4.54 -7.64 3.72
CA GLU A 97 4.37 -8.69 4.73
C GLU A 97 3.56 -8.25 5.98
N PRO A 98 3.69 -7.03 6.54
CA PRO A 98 2.83 -6.62 7.64
C PRO A 98 1.34 -6.67 7.28
N THR A 99 0.99 -6.43 6.01
CA THR A 99 -0.39 -6.57 5.55
C THR A 99 -0.81 -8.04 5.57
N VAL A 100 0.02 -8.94 5.04
CA VAL A 100 -0.23 -10.39 5.06
C VAL A 100 -0.43 -10.88 6.49
N LEU A 101 0.47 -10.51 7.41
CA LEU A 101 0.40 -10.90 8.81
C LEU A 101 -0.89 -10.43 9.50
N MET A 102 -1.33 -9.19 9.22
CA MET A 102 -2.58 -8.67 9.76
C MET A 102 -3.80 -9.42 9.20
N TYR A 103 -3.81 -9.76 7.90
CA TYR A 103 -4.88 -10.55 7.31
C TYR A 103 -4.94 -11.98 7.87
N THR A 104 -3.79 -12.63 8.09
CA THR A 104 -3.72 -13.94 8.76
C THR A 104 -4.23 -13.87 10.20
N PHE A 105 -3.86 -12.82 10.95
CA PHE A 105 -4.39 -12.61 12.31
C PHE A 105 -5.91 -12.38 12.31
N MET A 106 -6.39 -11.53 11.40
CA MET A 106 -7.80 -11.26 11.18
C MET A 106 -8.59 -12.54 10.84
N PHE A 107 -8.03 -13.40 10.00
CA PHE A 107 -8.63 -14.67 9.62
C PHE A 107 -8.74 -15.62 10.82
N ASN A 108 -7.67 -15.79 11.59
CA ASN A 108 -7.69 -16.61 12.80
C ASN A 108 -8.70 -16.09 13.83
N PHE A 109 -8.76 -14.76 14.02
CA PHE A 109 -9.74 -14.12 14.90
C PHE A 109 -11.19 -14.40 14.46
N ALA A 110 -11.48 -14.32 13.16
CA ALA A 110 -12.81 -14.59 12.63
C ALA A 110 -13.20 -16.07 12.73
N LYS A 111 -12.24 -16.97 12.43
CA LYS A 111 -12.44 -18.42 12.46
C LYS A 111 -12.76 -18.96 13.86
N ASP A 112 -12.09 -18.43 14.89
CA ASP A 112 -12.28 -18.89 16.27
C ASP A 112 -13.60 -18.40 16.90
N ARG A 113 -14.31 -17.46 16.24
CA ARG A 113 -15.61 -16.96 16.69
C ARG A 113 -16.76 -17.72 16.06
N LYS A 114 -17.64 -18.25 16.92
CA LYS A 114 -18.88 -18.94 16.52
C LYS A 114 -19.86 -18.05 15.75
N ASP A 115 -19.82 -16.74 15.97
CA ASP A 115 -20.76 -15.78 15.38
C ASP A 115 -20.37 -15.32 13.96
N LEU A 116 -19.09 -15.46 13.59
CA LEU A 116 -18.56 -15.05 12.28
C LEU A 116 -18.28 -16.27 11.40
N GLY A 117 -17.50 -17.22 11.92
CA GLY A 117 -16.96 -18.32 11.16
C GLY A 117 -16.10 -17.88 9.97
N GLN A 118 -15.71 -18.86 9.15
CA GLN A 118 -14.88 -18.63 7.97
C GLN A 118 -15.67 -17.98 6.82
N GLU A 119 -16.97 -18.22 6.70
CA GLU A 119 -17.78 -17.75 5.57
C GLU A 119 -18.01 -16.23 5.59
N LEU A 120 -18.16 -15.62 6.77
CA LEU A 120 -18.39 -14.17 6.92
C LEU A 120 -17.08 -13.36 6.98
N PHE A 121 -15.92 -14.01 6.91
CA PHE A 121 -14.61 -13.35 7.00
C PHE A 121 -14.43 -12.24 5.97
N LEU A 122 -14.84 -12.47 4.72
CA LEU A 122 -14.70 -11.48 3.64
C LEU A 122 -15.58 -10.23 3.89
N ALA A 123 -16.83 -10.43 4.30
CA ALA A 123 -17.74 -9.33 4.61
C ALA A 123 -17.27 -8.53 5.83
N TRP A 124 -16.77 -9.22 6.86
CA TRP A 124 -16.20 -8.58 8.03
C TRP A 124 -14.94 -7.78 7.71
N THR A 125 -14.06 -8.33 6.87
CA THR A 125 -12.86 -7.61 6.38
C THR A 125 -13.26 -6.34 5.61
N GLY A 126 -14.34 -6.39 4.84
CA GLY A 126 -14.91 -5.20 4.20
C GLY A 126 -15.27 -4.09 5.20
N TRP A 127 -15.89 -4.42 6.34
CA TRP A 127 -16.18 -3.44 7.39
C TRP A 127 -14.91 -2.89 8.07
N VAL A 128 -13.89 -3.73 8.26
CA VAL A 128 -12.58 -3.28 8.75
C VAL A 128 -11.96 -2.26 7.77
N CYS A 129 -12.06 -2.51 6.46
CA CYS A 129 -11.63 -1.57 5.43
C CYS A 129 -12.42 -0.26 5.45
N VAL A 130 -13.74 -0.29 5.69
CA VAL A 130 -14.56 0.92 5.84
C VAL A 130 -14.05 1.78 6.99
N TRP A 131 -13.86 1.20 8.18
CA TRP A 131 -13.33 1.94 9.33
C TRP A 131 -11.90 2.45 9.09
N THR A 132 -11.06 1.63 8.46
CA THR A 132 -9.70 2.01 8.11
C THR A 132 -9.70 3.22 7.16
N SER A 133 -10.57 3.23 6.15
CA SER A 133 -10.69 4.36 5.21
C SER A 133 -11.18 5.63 5.91
N LEU A 134 -12.15 5.53 6.82
CA LEU A 134 -12.66 6.65 7.60
C LEU A 134 -11.56 7.26 8.48
N LEU A 135 -10.77 6.43 9.17
CA LEU A 135 -9.64 6.89 9.97
C LEU A 135 -8.56 7.55 9.11
N LEU A 136 -8.26 7.01 7.93
CA LEU A 136 -7.31 7.62 7.00
C LEU A 136 -7.80 8.98 6.50
N PHE A 137 -9.09 9.12 6.16
CA PHE A 137 -9.67 10.42 5.79
C PHE A 137 -9.58 11.43 6.93
N LEU A 138 -9.89 11.01 8.16
CA LEU A 138 -9.78 11.86 9.34
C LEU A 138 -8.33 12.31 9.52
N LEU A 139 -7.36 11.39 9.54
CA LEU A 139 -5.93 11.71 9.68
C LEU A 139 -5.42 12.64 8.56
N ALA A 140 -5.92 12.49 7.33
CA ALA A 140 -5.58 13.36 6.21
C ALA A 140 -6.14 14.78 6.40
N ILE A 141 -7.39 14.92 6.85
CA ILE A 141 -8.01 16.23 7.14
C ILE A 141 -7.27 16.91 8.31
N LEU A 142 -6.88 16.13 9.32
CA LEU A 142 -6.11 16.62 10.45
C LEU A 142 -4.62 16.86 10.13
N GLY A 143 -4.14 16.57 8.92
CA GLY A 143 -2.73 16.80 8.57
C GLY A 143 -1.76 16.03 9.47
N ALA A 144 -2.13 14.81 9.90
CA ALA A 144 -1.27 13.93 10.71
C ALA A 144 0.06 13.63 10.00
N CYS A 145 0.13 13.81 8.68
CA CYS A 145 1.36 13.76 7.89
C CYS A 145 2.46 14.69 8.43
N SER A 146 2.13 15.79 9.12
CA SER A 146 3.12 16.67 9.76
C SER A 146 3.97 15.96 10.82
N ILE A 147 3.47 14.86 11.40
CA ILE A 147 4.19 14.02 12.37
C ILE A 147 5.36 13.29 11.70
N ILE A 148 5.32 13.07 10.38
CA ILE A 148 6.40 12.37 9.66
C ILE A 148 7.74 13.12 9.77
N ASN A 149 7.71 14.44 9.93
CA ASN A 149 8.92 15.25 10.15
C ASN A 149 9.60 14.95 11.49
N ARG A 150 8.91 14.27 12.43
CA ARG A 150 9.49 13.78 13.68
C ARG A 150 10.13 12.41 13.53
N PHE A 151 9.89 11.71 12.42
CA PHE A 151 10.50 10.42 12.15
C PHE A 151 11.99 10.62 11.84
N THR A 152 12.84 10.12 12.73
CA THR A 152 14.29 10.30 12.60
C THR A 152 14.86 9.34 11.55
N ARG A 153 16.03 9.69 11.03
CA ARG A 153 16.80 8.81 10.14
C ARG A 153 17.02 7.42 10.75
N LEU A 154 17.30 7.35 12.05
CA LEU A 154 17.47 6.09 12.77
C LEU A 154 16.21 5.22 12.70
N ALA A 155 15.03 5.80 12.91
CA ALA A 155 13.77 5.07 12.83
C ALA A 155 13.51 4.54 11.40
N GLY A 156 13.82 5.35 10.38
CA GLY A 156 13.72 4.94 8.98
C GLY A 156 14.68 3.80 8.62
N GLU A 157 15.95 3.88 9.03
CA GLU A 157 16.95 2.84 8.78
C GLU A 157 16.63 1.54 9.51
N LEU A 158 16.20 1.60 10.77
CA LEU A 158 15.77 0.43 11.54
C LEU A 158 14.53 -0.24 10.91
N PHE A 159 13.55 0.55 10.46
CA PHE A 159 12.37 0.02 9.78
C PHE A 159 12.76 -0.66 8.46
N GLY A 160 13.63 -0.03 7.65
CA GLY A 160 14.14 -0.63 6.43
C GLY A 160 14.93 -1.92 6.67
N MET A 161 15.76 -1.96 7.71
CA MET A 161 16.50 -3.16 8.10
C MET A 161 15.57 -4.30 8.52
N LEU A 162 14.51 -4.00 9.28
CA LEU A 162 13.52 -4.99 9.69
C LEU A 162 12.84 -5.63 8.47
N ILE A 163 12.37 -4.81 7.53
CA ILE A 163 11.73 -5.32 6.30
C ILE A 163 12.72 -6.15 5.48
N ALA A 164 13.97 -5.71 5.32
CA ALA A 164 14.99 -6.47 4.59
C ALA A 164 15.30 -7.83 5.24
N MET A 165 15.37 -7.88 6.58
CA MET A 165 15.59 -9.13 7.32
C MET A 165 14.43 -10.10 7.15
N LEU A 166 13.19 -9.62 7.25
CA LEU A 166 12.02 -10.48 7.05
C LEU A 166 11.92 -10.99 5.61
N PHE A 167 12.21 -10.14 4.62
CA PHE A 167 12.25 -10.55 3.22
C PHE A 167 13.29 -11.64 2.96
N MET A 168 14.48 -11.54 3.58
CA MET A 168 15.48 -12.62 3.54
C MET A 168 14.99 -13.90 4.22
N GLN A 169 14.32 -13.79 5.37
CA GLN A 169 13.79 -14.95 6.08
C GLN A 169 12.74 -15.70 5.25
N GLN A 170 11.86 -14.98 4.54
CA GLN A 170 10.88 -15.56 3.62
C GLN A 170 11.54 -16.15 2.37
N ALA A 171 12.64 -15.58 1.89
CA ALA A 171 13.37 -16.15 0.76
C ALA A 171 14.07 -17.48 1.09
N ILE A 172 14.45 -17.70 2.36
CA ILE A 172 15.12 -18.92 2.83
C ILE A 172 14.12 -20.01 3.24
N ARG A 173 12.94 -19.63 3.74
CA ARG A 173 11.87 -20.55 4.13
C ARG A 173 11.18 -21.20 2.94
#